data_AF-W2WRU1-F1
#
_entry.id   AF-W2WRU1-F1
#
_cell.length_a   1.000
_cell.length_b   1.000
_cell.length_c   1.000
_cell.angle_alpha   90.00
_cell.angle_beta   90.00
_cell.angle_gamma   90.00
#
_symmetry.space_group_name_H-M   'P 1'
#
loop_
_entity.id
_entity.type
_entity.pdbx_description
1 polymer ?
#
loop_
_entity_poly.entity_id
_entity_poly.type
_entity_poly.pdbx_seq_one_letter_code
_entity_poly.pdbx_strand_id
1 'polypeptide(L)'
;MNLADFASKCSDWETDDENKEQFSPWPMFIHEEILTERARLRMAMKADMNKYKDFVETHMKGFIDWWSRLGENTKTRIFQLPSEEVLSYFRIQTKVKGSYEILLCAILEQIRHFQETGYTDGRVAAELFFEKNLVHQRDSFVLDSQYIANEAGDKNFFEMLTILGGPKLLPVRTARNPNEKNEAEAEQAKSESNVQSFRSDRRLVRLVMFRVFADMAIRKYTREVVNAESNNKMDV
;
A
#
# COMPACT_ATOMS: atom_id res chain seq x y z
N MET A 1 14.86 21.08 -12.74
CA MET A 1 14.36 21.05 -11.36
C MET A 1 15.46 20.40 -10.52
N ASN A 2 16.03 21.10 -9.54
CA ASN A 2 17.16 20.60 -8.74
C ASN A 2 16.64 19.60 -7.68
N LEU A 3 17.45 18.59 -7.29
CA LEU A 3 17.14 17.60 -6.25
C LEU A 3 16.69 18.28 -4.94
N ALA A 4 17.28 19.43 -4.60
CA ALA A 4 16.88 20.22 -3.43
C ALA A 4 15.43 20.76 -3.51
N ASP A 5 14.99 21.21 -4.69
CA ASP A 5 13.61 21.68 -4.92
C ASP A 5 12.60 20.52 -4.99
N PHE A 6 13.09 19.31 -5.27
CA PHE A 6 12.28 18.09 -5.35
C PHE A 6 12.14 17.42 -3.99
N ALA A 7 13.24 17.35 -3.22
CA ALA A 7 13.29 16.88 -1.86
C ALA A 7 12.50 17.81 -0.90
N SER A 8 12.48 19.12 -1.16
CA SER A 8 11.65 20.06 -0.38
C SER A 8 10.14 19.88 -0.59
N LYS A 9 9.71 19.41 -1.77
CA LYS A 9 8.32 19.00 -2.03
C LYS A 9 7.96 17.66 -1.37
N CYS A 10 8.99 16.88 -1.01
CA CYS A 10 8.89 15.68 -0.19
C CYS A 10 9.35 15.97 1.24
N SER A 11 9.01 17.15 1.79
CA SER A 11 9.45 17.62 3.13
C SER A 11 9.14 16.63 4.26
N ASP A 12 8.13 15.78 4.04
CA ASP A 12 7.92 14.56 4.78
C ASP A 12 8.14 13.43 3.78
N TRP A 13 9.36 12.87 3.75
CA TRP A 13 9.64 11.69 2.93
C TRP A 13 8.75 10.51 3.37
N GLU A 14 7.96 10.66 4.44
CA GLU A 14 7.13 9.62 5.06
C GLU A 14 7.96 8.36 5.30
N THR A 15 9.20 8.60 5.73
CA THR A 15 10.22 7.60 5.94
C THR A 15 10.13 7.15 7.37
N ASP A 16 9.99 5.84 7.52
CA ASP A 16 10.02 5.18 8.80
C ASP A 16 11.38 5.23 9.51
N ASP A 17 12.45 5.55 8.77
CA ASP A 17 13.85 5.47 9.23
C ASP A 17 14.65 6.78 9.00
N GLU A 18 13.96 7.93 8.81
CA GLU A 18 14.55 9.28 8.68
C GLU A 18 15.87 9.30 7.86
N ASN A 19 16.96 9.80 8.48
CA ASN A 19 18.29 9.98 7.88
C ASN A 19 18.95 8.69 7.39
N LYS A 20 18.45 7.50 7.79
CA LYS A 20 19.03 6.21 7.37
C LYS A 20 18.60 5.76 5.98
N GLU A 21 17.49 6.26 5.45
CA GLU A 21 17.09 5.97 4.06
C GLU A 21 18.03 6.61 3.02
N GLN A 22 18.81 7.61 3.43
CA GLN A 22 19.86 8.25 2.63
C GLN A 22 21.13 7.40 2.54
N PHE A 23 21.32 6.43 3.45
CA PHE A 23 22.44 5.51 3.37
C PHE A 23 22.10 4.41 2.38
N SER A 24 22.94 4.27 1.37
CA SER A 24 22.75 3.34 0.27
C SER A 24 24.07 2.65 -0.01
N PRO A 25 24.07 1.31 -0.17
CA PRO A 25 25.27 0.57 -0.58
C PRO A 25 25.61 0.78 -2.07
N TRP A 26 24.71 1.44 -2.83
CA TRP A 26 24.85 1.64 -4.27
C TRP A 26 25.79 2.79 -4.63
N PRO A 27 26.44 2.75 -5.81
CA PRO A 27 27.13 3.90 -6.38
C PRO A 27 26.24 5.15 -6.42
N MET A 28 26.84 6.33 -6.23
CA MET A 28 26.11 7.61 -6.11
C MET A 28 25.09 7.86 -7.23
N PHE A 29 25.43 7.56 -8.48
CA PHE A 29 24.51 7.78 -9.60
C PHE A 29 23.24 6.90 -9.54
N ILE A 30 23.38 5.65 -9.08
CA ILE A 30 22.25 4.73 -8.86
C ILE A 30 21.43 5.21 -7.67
N HIS A 31 22.10 5.64 -6.61
CA HIS A 31 21.46 6.16 -5.42
C HIS A 31 20.58 7.39 -5.71
N GLU A 32 21.12 8.38 -6.43
CA GLU A 32 20.40 9.60 -6.81
C GLU A 32 19.20 9.29 -7.72
N GLU A 33 19.36 8.36 -8.66
CA GLU A 33 18.26 7.88 -9.51
C GLU A 33 17.15 7.25 -8.66
N ILE A 34 17.51 6.33 -7.76
CA ILE A 34 16.55 5.66 -6.85
C ILE A 34 15.81 6.68 -6.00
N LEU A 35 16.51 7.62 -5.37
CA LEU A 35 15.86 8.64 -4.54
C LEU A 35 14.91 9.52 -5.35
N THR A 36 15.29 9.88 -6.57
CA THR A 36 14.46 10.67 -7.48
C THR A 36 13.20 9.91 -7.87
N GLU A 37 13.32 8.65 -8.29
CA GLU A 37 12.19 7.83 -8.70
C GLU A 37 11.26 7.49 -7.52
N ARG A 38 11.82 7.21 -6.34
CA ARG A 38 11.07 7.00 -5.10
C ARG A 38 10.21 8.22 -4.76
N ALA A 39 10.77 9.42 -4.81
CA ALA A 39 10.02 10.64 -4.54
C ALA A 39 8.99 10.95 -5.65
N ARG A 40 9.28 10.65 -6.93
CA ARG A 40 8.27 10.73 -8.02
C ARG A 40 7.09 9.80 -7.75
N LEU A 41 7.36 8.55 -7.37
CA LEU A 41 6.35 7.56 -7.04
C LEU A 41 5.45 8.05 -5.89
N ARG A 42 6.04 8.52 -4.78
CA ARG A 42 5.29 9.04 -3.63
C ARG A 42 4.43 10.25 -4.01
N MET A 43 4.95 11.19 -4.81
CA MET A 43 4.15 12.34 -5.29
C MET A 43 2.98 11.91 -6.17
N ALA A 44 3.20 11.00 -7.11
CA ALA A 44 2.12 10.47 -7.96
C ALA A 44 1.04 9.80 -7.11
N MET A 45 1.46 8.99 -6.13
CA MET A 45 0.52 8.34 -5.22
C MET A 45 -0.23 9.33 -4.31
N LYS A 46 0.43 10.40 -3.85
CA LYS A 46 -0.21 11.48 -3.06
C LYS A 46 -1.27 12.24 -3.85
N ALA A 47 -1.03 12.49 -5.14
CA ALA A 47 -2.01 13.17 -6.00
C ALA A 47 -3.35 12.42 -6.06
N ASP A 48 -3.31 11.10 -6.00
CA ASP A 48 -4.51 10.24 -6.01
C ASP A 48 -5.21 10.13 -4.66
N MET A 49 -4.64 10.63 -3.54
CA MET A 49 -5.24 10.42 -2.22
C MET A 49 -6.61 11.07 -2.08
N ASN A 50 -6.81 12.24 -2.71
CA ASN A 50 -8.09 12.95 -2.69
C ASN A 50 -9.21 12.12 -3.29
N LYS A 51 -8.93 11.28 -4.31
CA LYS A 51 -9.95 10.41 -4.92
C LYS A 51 -10.54 9.43 -3.90
N TYR A 52 -9.69 8.89 -3.02
CA TYR A 52 -10.13 7.96 -1.97
C TYR A 52 -10.83 8.70 -0.84
N LYS A 53 -10.32 9.90 -0.50
CA LYS A 53 -10.96 10.78 0.49
C LYS A 53 -12.40 11.11 0.08
N ASP A 54 -12.58 11.60 -1.15
CA ASP A 54 -13.90 11.95 -1.70
C ASP A 54 -14.83 10.74 -1.72
N PHE A 55 -14.30 9.56 -2.09
CA PHE A 55 -15.06 8.31 -2.07
C PHE A 55 -15.51 7.94 -0.64
N VAL A 56 -14.60 7.99 0.34
CA VAL A 56 -14.92 7.66 1.73
C VAL A 56 -15.94 8.64 2.31
N GLU A 57 -15.77 9.94 2.06
CA GLU A 57 -16.71 10.97 2.53
C GLU A 57 -18.11 10.83 1.91
N THR A 58 -18.18 10.44 0.63
CA THR A 58 -19.44 10.42 -0.12
C THR A 58 -20.17 9.08 -0.06
N HIS A 59 -19.43 7.96 -0.12
CA HIS A 59 -20.00 6.65 -0.45
C HIS A 59 -19.76 5.58 0.61
N MET A 60 -18.95 5.82 1.65
CA MET A 60 -18.51 4.75 2.57
C MET A 60 -19.66 3.98 3.22
N LYS A 61 -20.73 4.67 3.65
CA LYS A 61 -21.89 4.02 4.26
C LYS A 61 -22.56 3.03 3.30
N GLY A 62 -22.89 3.48 2.09
CA GLY A 62 -23.49 2.62 1.07
C GLY A 62 -22.55 1.52 0.59
N PHE A 63 -21.24 1.79 0.57
CA PHE A 63 -20.22 0.82 0.24
C PHE A 63 -20.15 -0.31 1.26
N ILE A 64 -20.20 -0.02 2.57
CA ILE A 64 -20.24 -1.03 3.63
C ILE A 64 -21.51 -1.89 3.51
N ASP A 65 -22.66 -1.25 3.30
CA ASP A 65 -23.94 -1.95 3.12
C ASP A 65 -23.94 -2.87 1.88
N TRP A 66 -23.29 -2.45 0.79
CA TRP A 66 -23.10 -3.26 -0.40
C TRP A 66 -22.11 -4.41 -0.16
N TRP A 67 -20.97 -4.12 0.47
CA TRP A 67 -19.90 -5.08 0.73
C TRP A 67 -20.37 -6.25 1.60
N SER A 68 -21.21 -5.97 2.61
CA SER A 68 -21.80 -7.00 3.49
C SER A 68 -22.70 -8.00 2.76
N ARG A 69 -23.23 -7.65 1.58
CA ARG A 69 -24.09 -8.53 0.75
C ARG A 69 -23.27 -9.38 -0.22
N LEU A 70 -21.98 -9.09 -0.39
CA LEU A 70 -21.13 -9.85 -1.29
C LEU A 70 -20.77 -11.21 -0.69
N GLY A 71 -20.99 -12.27 -1.46
CA GLY A 71 -20.47 -13.59 -1.10
C GLY A 71 -18.94 -13.67 -1.15
N GLU A 72 -18.37 -14.60 -0.41
CA GLU A 72 -16.92 -14.83 -0.30
C GLU A 72 -16.24 -15.00 -1.67
N ASN A 73 -16.88 -15.71 -2.61
CA ASN A 73 -16.36 -15.88 -3.97
C ASN A 73 -16.18 -14.55 -4.71
N THR A 74 -17.08 -13.60 -4.49
CA THR A 74 -16.99 -12.27 -5.11
C THR A 74 -15.87 -11.47 -4.47
N LYS A 75 -15.76 -11.50 -3.13
CA LYS A 75 -14.67 -10.85 -2.40
C LYS A 75 -13.29 -11.43 -2.79
N THR A 76 -13.20 -12.75 -2.94
CA THR A 76 -11.98 -13.45 -3.38
C THR A 76 -11.51 -12.95 -4.74
N ARG A 77 -12.43 -12.77 -5.70
CA ARG A 77 -12.09 -12.22 -7.03
C ARG A 77 -11.63 -10.76 -6.98
N ILE A 78 -12.17 -9.97 -6.04
CA ILE A 78 -11.72 -8.58 -5.83
C ILE A 78 -10.30 -8.55 -5.27
N PHE A 79 -9.98 -9.48 -4.38
CA PHE A 79 -8.68 -9.58 -3.73
C PHE A 79 -7.67 -10.46 -4.49
N GLN A 80 -7.85 -10.67 -5.80
CA GLN A 80 -6.90 -11.41 -6.62
C GLN A 80 -6.10 -10.46 -7.50
N LEU A 81 -4.80 -10.37 -7.27
CA LEU A 81 -3.90 -9.48 -8.00
C LEU A 81 -2.71 -10.25 -8.60
N PRO A 82 -2.66 -10.45 -9.92
CA PRO A 82 -1.49 -11.03 -10.57
C PRO A 82 -0.22 -10.21 -10.28
N SER A 83 0.91 -10.89 -10.05
CA SER A 83 2.18 -10.22 -9.71
C SER A 83 2.63 -9.23 -10.80
N GLU A 84 2.35 -9.55 -12.07
CA GLU A 84 2.67 -8.68 -13.20
C GLU A 84 1.86 -7.39 -13.22
N GLU A 85 0.64 -7.39 -12.68
CA GLU A 85 -0.18 -6.19 -12.57
C GLU A 85 0.41 -5.19 -11.57
N VAL A 86 1.09 -5.67 -10.52
CA VAL A 86 1.80 -4.82 -9.56
C VAL A 86 2.94 -4.07 -10.25
N LEU A 87 3.73 -4.76 -11.07
CA LEU A 87 4.81 -4.12 -11.84
C LEU A 87 4.26 -3.19 -12.92
N SER A 88 3.18 -3.61 -13.59
CA SER A 88 2.48 -2.79 -14.57
C SER A 88 1.95 -1.50 -13.95
N TYR A 89 1.48 -1.54 -12.71
CA TYR A 89 1.09 -0.34 -11.97
C TYR A 89 2.24 0.67 -11.88
N PHE A 90 3.44 0.22 -11.47
CA PHE A 90 4.61 1.09 -11.37
C PHE A 90 5.06 1.66 -12.71
N ARG A 91 5.01 0.86 -13.77
CA ARG A 91 5.42 1.29 -15.12
C ARG A 91 4.43 2.26 -15.75
N ILE A 92 3.13 2.01 -15.60
CA ILE A 92 2.09 2.72 -16.35
C ILE A 92 1.57 3.91 -15.56
N GLN A 93 1.19 3.71 -14.30
CA GLN A 93 0.53 4.75 -13.51
C GLN A 93 1.54 5.76 -12.97
N THR A 94 2.68 5.27 -12.48
CA THR A 94 3.65 6.12 -11.78
C THR A 94 4.92 6.37 -12.60
N LYS A 95 5.04 5.71 -13.76
CA LYS A 95 6.11 5.88 -14.75
C LYS A 95 7.51 5.67 -14.17
N VAL A 96 7.63 4.78 -13.19
CA VAL A 96 8.92 4.38 -12.60
C VAL A 96 9.79 3.72 -13.66
N LYS A 97 11.08 4.05 -13.68
CA LYS A 97 12.07 3.51 -14.63
C LYS A 97 13.43 3.25 -13.97
N GLY A 98 14.29 2.56 -14.72
CA GLY A 98 15.72 2.46 -14.42
C GLY A 98 16.01 1.66 -13.16
N SER A 99 16.98 2.13 -12.37
CA SER A 99 17.48 1.39 -11.20
C SER A 99 16.39 1.13 -10.13
N TYR A 100 15.41 2.03 -10.00
CA TYR A 100 14.34 1.84 -9.02
C TYR A 100 13.37 0.73 -9.40
N GLU A 101 13.13 0.50 -10.69
CA GLU A 101 12.31 -0.63 -11.15
C GLU A 101 12.95 -1.98 -10.74
N ILE A 102 14.27 -2.10 -10.89
CA ILE A 102 15.02 -3.28 -10.45
C ILE A 102 14.87 -3.49 -8.94
N LEU A 103 14.97 -2.39 -8.17
CA LEU A 103 14.77 -2.44 -6.72
C LEU A 103 13.33 -2.90 -6.36
N LEU A 104 12.31 -2.37 -7.04
CA LEU A 104 10.92 -2.77 -6.83
C LEU A 104 10.68 -4.25 -7.16
N CYS A 105 11.36 -4.80 -8.18
CA CYS A 105 11.32 -6.25 -8.44
C CYS A 105 11.91 -7.06 -7.27
N ALA A 106 13.04 -6.63 -6.71
CA ALA A 106 13.64 -7.29 -5.55
C ALA A 106 12.75 -7.19 -4.30
N ILE A 107 12.11 -6.04 -4.10
CA ILE A 107 11.12 -5.83 -3.02
C ILE A 107 9.90 -6.72 -3.22
N LEU A 108 9.41 -6.85 -4.45
CA LEU A 108 8.27 -7.72 -4.75
C LEU A 108 8.59 -9.17 -4.39
N GLU A 109 9.82 -9.61 -4.67
CA GLU A 109 10.31 -10.93 -4.27
C GLU A 109 10.33 -11.09 -2.73
N GLN A 110 10.81 -10.07 -2.00
CA GLN A 110 10.74 -10.06 -0.53
C GLN A 110 9.29 -10.15 -0.03
N ILE A 111 8.33 -9.52 -0.72
CA ILE A 111 6.92 -9.57 -0.33
C ILE A 111 6.30 -10.95 -0.61
N ARG A 112 6.71 -11.63 -1.69
CA ARG A 112 6.26 -13.01 -1.99
C ARG A 112 6.61 -13.97 -0.85
N HIS A 113 7.82 -13.82 -0.31
CA HIS A 113 8.36 -14.68 0.75
C HIS A 113 8.28 -14.02 2.14
N PHE A 114 7.45 -12.99 2.32
CA PHE A 114 7.49 -12.16 3.53
C PHE A 114 7.23 -12.93 4.83
N GLN A 115 6.38 -13.94 4.78
CA GLN A 115 6.10 -14.81 5.93
C GLN A 115 7.34 -15.60 6.38
N GLU A 116 8.31 -15.80 5.48
CA GLU A 116 9.57 -16.49 5.75
C GLU A 116 10.66 -15.54 6.25
N THR A 117 10.54 -14.23 5.99
CA THR A 117 11.58 -13.25 6.36
C THR A 117 11.55 -12.87 7.83
N GLY A 118 10.40 -13.04 8.51
CA GLY A 118 10.20 -12.61 9.90
C GLY A 118 10.28 -11.09 10.08
N TYR A 119 10.05 -10.33 9.01
CA TYR A 119 9.97 -8.88 9.04
C TYR A 119 8.57 -8.43 9.47
N THR A 120 8.48 -7.25 10.07
CA THR A 120 7.23 -6.59 10.44
C THR A 120 7.32 -5.12 10.05
N ASP A 121 6.67 -4.73 8.94
CA ASP A 121 6.84 -3.39 8.39
C ASP A 121 5.72 -2.43 8.80
N GLY A 122 4.48 -2.93 8.93
CA GLY A 122 3.31 -2.12 9.26
C GLY A 122 3.47 -1.26 10.52
N ARG A 123 2.95 -0.03 10.48
CA ARG A 123 3.05 0.94 11.60
C ARG A 123 1.78 1.14 12.39
N VAL A 124 0.65 0.82 11.78
CA VAL A 124 -0.67 0.85 12.41
C VAL A 124 -1.31 -0.53 12.36
N ALA A 125 -2.26 -0.79 13.25
CA ALA A 125 -2.94 -2.08 13.34
C ALA A 125 -3.53 -2.53 12.00
N ALA A 126 -4.07 -1.58 11.22
CA ALA A 126 -4.62 -1.87 9.91
C ALA A 126 -3.58 -2.43 8.93
N GLU A 127 -2.40 -1.82 8.86
CA GLU A 127 -1.31 -2.28 7.99
C GLU A 127 -0.77 -3.63 8.43
N LEU A 128 -0.57 -3.82 9.72
CA LEU A 128 -0.08 -5.08 10.29
C LEU A 128 -1.03 -6.24 10.00
N PHE A 129 -2.33 -5.99 10.13
CA PHE A 129 -3.34 -7.00 9.84
C PHE A 129 -3.42 -7.30 8.33
N PHE A 130 -3.33 -6.29 7.47
CA PHE A 130 -3.26 -6.50 6.01
C PHE A 130 -1.99 -7.28 5.63
N GLU A 131 -0.82 -6.88 6.14
CA GLU A 131 0.48 -7.51 5.91
C GLU A 131 0.47 -8.99 6.29
N LYS A 132 -0.08 -9.32 7.47
CA LYS A 132 -0.17 -10.71 7.94
C LYS A 132 -1.02 -11.58 7.03
N ASN A 133 -2.09 -11.03 6.45
CA ASN A 133 -3.06 -11.78 5.65
C ASN A 133 -2.82 -11.70 4.14
N LEU A 134 -1.83 -10.92 3.70
CA LEU A 134 -1.42 -10.87 2.31
C LEU A 134 -0.52 -12.07 2.01
N VAL A 135 -0.98 -12.92 1.10
CA VAL A 135 -0.31 -14.18 0.74
C VAL A 135 -0.04 -14.19 -0.76
N HIS A 136 1.06 -14.81 -1.18
CA HIS A 136 1.34 -15.10 -2.58
C HIS A 136 1.00 -16.54 -2.91
N GLN A 137 0.15 -16.75 -3.92
CA GLN A 137 -0.25 -18.09 -4.39
C GLN A 137 -0.42 -18.06 -5.91
N ARG A 138 0.19 -19.04 -6.61
CA ARG A 138 0.05 -19.24 -8.06
C ARG A 138 0.22 -17.93 -8.86
N ASP A 139 1.35 -17.26 -8.62
CA ASP A 139 1.73 -15.97 -9.24
C ASP A 139 0.82 -14.78 -8.94
N SER A 140 -0.13 -14.91 -8.02
CA SER A 140 -1.01 -13.83 -7.60
C SER A 140 -0.85 -13.50 -6.12
N PHE A 141 -0.93 -12.22 -5.78
CA PHE A 141 -1.17 -11.77 -4.42
C PHE A 141 -2.66 -11.88 -4.11
N VAL A 142 -2.97 -12.51 -3.00
CA VAL A 142 -4.33 -12.75 -2.50
C VAL A 142 -4.42 -12.44 -1.01
N LEU A 143 -5.64 -12.22 -0.52
CA LEU A 143 -5.90 -12.19 0.91
C LEU A 143 -6.30 -13.58 1.41
N ASP A 144 -5.83 -13.94 2.60
CA ASP A 144 -6.13 -15.22 3.23
C ASP A 144 -7.65 -15.45 3.33
N SER A 145 -8.08 -16.70 3.19
CA SER A 145 -9.49 -17.09 3.35
C SER A 145 -10.11 -16.60 4.65
N GLN A 146 -9.35 -16.58 5.75
CA GLN A 146 -9.80 -16.06 7.04
C GLN A 146 -9.98 -14.54 7.04
N TYR A 147 -9.22 -13.80 6.24
CA TYR A 147 -9.46 -12.38 6.03
C TYR A 147 -10.80 -12.17 5.32
N ILE A 148 -11.09 -12.99 4.30
CA ILE A 148 -12.27 -12.83 3.46
C ILE A 148 -13.57 -13.24 4.18
N ALA A 149 -13.51 -14.32 4.97
CA ALA A 149 -14.67 -14.90 5.64
C ALA A 149 -15.09 -14.17 6.93
N ASN A 150 -14.18 -13.43 7.56
CA ASN A 150 -14.41 -12.84 8.88
C ASN A 150 -14.73 -11.34 8.83
N GLU A 151 -15.60 -10.88 9.73
CA GLU A 151 -15.93 -9.46 9.92
C GLU A 151 -14.69 -8.61 10.26
N ALA A 152 -13.68 -9.20 10.89
CA ALA A 152 -12.41 -8.54 11.17
C ALA A 152 -11.67 -8.11 9.89
N GLY A 153 -11.72 -8.92 8.82
CA GLY A 153 -11.12 -8.55 7.54
C GLY A 153 -11.90 -7.46 6.83
N ASP A 154 -13.24 -7.49 6.89
CA ASP A 154 -14.07 -6.40 6.38
C ASP A 154 -13.75 -5.06 7.07
N LYS A 155 -13.70 -5.07 8.43
CA LYS A 155 -13.31 -3.89 9.22
C LYS A 155 -11.92 -3.40 8.85
N ASN A 156 -10.95 -4.31 8.70
CA ASN A 156 -9.60 -3.94 8.28
C ASN A 156 -9.57 -3.32 6.88
N PHE A 157 -10.31 -3.88 5.92
CA PHE A 157 -10.39 -3.36 4.57
C PHE A 157 -10.95 -1.92 4.57
N PHE A 158 -12.00 -1.68 5.34
CA PHE A 158 -12.58 -0.34 5.49
C PHE A 158 -11.64 0.66 6.18
N GLU A 159 -10.89 0.22 7.18
CA GLU A 159 -9.88 1.05 7.84
C GLU A 159 -8.74 1.40 6.90
N MET A 160 -8.21 0.42 6.17
CA MET A 160 -7.18 0.64 5.15
C MET A 160 -7.68 1.55 4.02
N LEU A 161 -8.94 1.43 3.61
CA LEU A 161 -9.56 2.33 2.63
C LEU A 161 -9.64 3.78 3.14
N THR A 162 -9.93 3.96 4.43
CA THR A 162 -9.92 5.27 5.08
C THR A 162 -8.49 5.84 5.13
N ILE A 163 -7.48 5.00 5.39
CA ILE A 163 -6.07 5.39 5.37
C ILE A 163 -5.64 5.88 3.97
N LEU A 164 -6.13 5.28 2.88
CA LEU A 164 -5.81 5.74 1.52
C LEU A 164 -6.19 7.20 1.25
N GLY A 165 -7.28 7.67 1.87
CA GLY A 165 -7.75 9.06 1.82
C GLY A 165 -7.31 9.92 3.01
N GLY A 166 -6.42 9.39 3.87
CA GLY A 166 -5.97 10.04 5.10
C GLY A 166 -5.02 11.22 4.88
N PRO A 167 -4.47 11.80 5.95
CA PRO A 167 -3.58 12.97 5.86
C PRO A 167 -2.16 12.64 5.36
N LYS A 168 -1.75 11.36 5.41
CA LYS A 168 -0.42 10.88 5.02
C LYS A 168 -0.54 9.64 4.14
N LEU A 169 0.38 9.46 3.20
CA LEU A 169 0.44 8.28 2.32
C LEU A 169 0.77 7.02 3.11
N LEU A 170 1.75 7.12 4.01
CA LEU A 170 2.14 6.08 4.94
C LEU A 170 1.78 6.54 6.36
N PRO A 171 0.85 5.87 7.05
CA PRO A 171 0.48 6.25 8.40
C PRO A 171 1.66 6.06 9.35
N VAL A 172 1.77 6.94 10.33
CA VAL A 172 2.80 6.89 11.37
C VAL A 172 2.15 6.39 12.66
N ARG A 173 2.90 5.64 13.45
CA ARG A 173 2.45 5.12 14.73
C ARG A 173 2.12 6.25 15.70
N THR A 174 0.88 6.31 16.17
CA THR A 174 0.41 7.36 17.12
C THR A 174 0.65 7.01 18.59
N ALA A 175 0.73 5.72 18.94
CA ALA A 175 1.06 5.26 20.29
C ALA A 175 1.90 3.96 20.24
N ARG A 176 2.95 3.90 21.07
CA ARG A 176 3.80 2.71 21.22
C ARG A 176 3.14 1.75 22.21
N ASN A 177 2.86 0.52 21.79
CA ASN A 177 2.33 -0.51 22.67
C ASN A 177 3.48 -0.98 23.58
N PRO A 178 3.40 -0.81 24.91
CA PRO A 178 4.49 -1.19 25.82
C PRO A 178 4.76 -2.71 25.84
N ASN A 179 3.83 -3.53 25.33
CA ASN A 179 3.99 -4.98 25.19
C ASN A 179 4.54 -5.43 23.83
N GLU A 180 4.65 -4.53 22.84
CA GLU A 180 5.44 -4.81 21.63
C GLU A 180 6.92 -4.66 21.96
N LYS A 181 7.47 -5.66 22.64
CA LYS A 181 8.90 -5.75 22.89
C LYS A 181 9.64 -6.09 21.59
N ASN A 182 10.62 -5.26 21.28
CA ASN A 182 11.83 -5.56 20.53
C ASN A 182 11.79 -5.85 19.02
N GLU A 183 10.69 -6.00 18.28
CA GLU A 183 10.83 -6.36 16.85
C GLU A 183 11.33 -5.22 15.95
N ALA A 184 10.78 -4.02 16.08
CA ALA A 184 11.27 -2.84 15.34
C ALA A 184 12.71 -2.44 15.76
N GLU A 185 13.05 -2.64 17.03
CA GLU A 185 14.40 -2.46 17.58
C GLU A 185 15.34 -3.63 17.22
N ALA A 186 14.82 -4.84 16.98
CA ALA A 186 15.59 -6.01 16.54
C ALA A 186 15.87 -5.98 15.04
N GLU A 187 15.01 -5.41 14.20
CA GLU A 187 15.39 -5.02 12.84
C GLU A 187 16.46 -3.92 12.87
N GLN A 188 16.33 -2.94 13.77
CA GLN A 188 17.34 -1.91 14.00
C GLN A 188 18.68 -2.51 14.46
N ALA A 189 18.66 -3.54 15.32
CA ALA A 189 19.84 -4.24 15.82
C ALA A 189 20.41 -5.25 14.80
N LYS A 190 19.57 -5.93 14.00
CA LYS A 190 20.05 -6.76 12.87
C LYS A 190 20.75 -5.91 11.79
N SER A 191 20.46 -4.61 11.73
CA SER A 191 21.14 -3.62 10.88
C SER A 191 22.38 -2.99 11.52
N GLU A 192 23.05 -3.69 12.44
CA GLU A 192 24.35 -3.29 13.01
C GLU A 192 25.44 -2.97 11.96
N SER A 193 25.20 -3.30 10.68
CA SER A 193 26.09 -3.05 9.53
C SER A 193 25.81 -1.79 8.70
N ASN A 194 24.99 -0.82 9.15
CA ASN A 194 24.67 0.40 8.38
C ASN A 194 24.07 0.12 6.98
N VAL A 195 23.36 -1.00 6.79
CA VAL A 195 22.73 -1.35 5.51
C VAL A 195 21.35 -0.70 5.41
N GLN A 196 21.05 -0.15 4.23
CA GLN A 196 19.77 0.48 3.91
C GLN A 196 18.60 -0.46 4.24
N SER A 197 17.63 0.04 5.00
CA SER A 197 16.35 -0.63 5.24
C SER A 197 15.42 -0.40 4.04
N PHE A 198 14.88 -1.47 3.46
CA PHE A 198 13.85 -1.40 2.41
C PHE A 198 12.42 -1.43 2.98
N ARG A 199 12.26 -1.23 4.30
CA ARG A 199 10.96 -1.27 4.99
C ARG A 199 9.94 -0.34 4.35
N SER A 200 10.30 0.93 4.11
CA SER A 200 9.36 1.90 3.54
C SER A 200 8.97 1.56 2.10
N ASP A 201 9.90 1.04 1.29
CA ASP A 201 9.58 0.59 -0.06
C ASP A 201 8.68 -0.67 -0.04
N ARG A 202 8.90 -1.62 0.89
CA ARG A 202 7.98 -2.76 1.09
C ARG A 202 6.58 -2.31 1.47
N ARG A 203 6.45 -1.39 2.43
CA ARG A 203 5.15 -0.78 2.78
C ARG A 203 4.50 -0.09 1.59
N LEU A 204 5.28 0.64 0.80
CA LEU A 204 4.78 1.34 -0.38
C LEU A 204 4.25 0.36 -1.44
N VAL A 205 4.95 -0.74 -1.68
CA VAL A 205 4.49 -1.79 -2.60
C VAL A 205 3.21 -2.45 -2.09
N ARG A 206 3.11 -2.75 -0.78
CA ARG A 206 1.85 -3.25 -0.19
C ARG A 206 0.71 -2.25 -0.31
N LEU A 207 0.99 -0.95 -0.13
CA LEU A 207 0.00 0.11 -0.33
C LEU A 207 -0.49 0.15 -1.78
N VAL A 208 0.39 -0.04 -2.76
CA VAL A 208 0.00 -0.18 -4.17
C VAL A 208 -0.91 -1.39 -4.38
N MET A 209 -0.56 -2.55 -3.84
CA MET A 209 -1.42 -3.74 -3.92
C MET A 209 -2.81 -3.47 -3.33
N PHE A 210 -2.85 -2.83 -2.16
CA PHE A 210 -4.12 -2.44 -1.53
C PHE A 210 -4.92 -1.45 -2.39
N ARG A 211 -4.27 -0.47 -3.02
CA ARG A 211 -4.94 0.45 -3.96
C ARG A 211 -5.59 -0.27 -5.13
N VAL A 212 -4.94 -1.30 -5.68
CA VAL A 212 -5.53 -2.07 -6.77
C VAL A 212 -6.79 -2.82 -6.30
N PHE A 213 -6.75 -3.44 -5.12
CA PHE A 213 -7.92 -4.07 -4.51
C PHE A 213 -9.05 -3.05 -4.27
N ALA A 214 -8.72 -1.90 -3.69
CA ALA A 214 -9.66 -0.81 -3.45
C ALA A 214 -10.29 -0.31 -4.75
N ASP A 215 -9.48 -0.02 -5.78
CA ASP A 215 -9.96 0.44 -7.08
C ASP A 215 -10.84 -0.61 -7.79
N MET A 216 -10.57 -1.90 -7.62
CA MET A 216 -11.46 -2.97 -8.10
C MET A 216 -12.81 -2.97 -7.37
N ALA A 217 -12.79 -2.89 -6.05
CA ALA A 217 -14.01 -2.85 -5.23
C ALA A 217 -14.86 -1.60 -5.52
N ILE A 218 -14.24 -0.43 -5.54
CA ILE A 218 -14.88 0.87 -5.84
C ILE A 218 -15.52 0.82 -7.22
N ARG A 219 -14.79 0.40 -8.25
CA ARG A 219 -15.33 0.33 -9.63
C ARG A 219 -16.56 -0.58 -9.71
N LYS A 220 -16.54 -1.71 -8.99
CA LYS A 220 -17.68 -2.63 -8.95
C LYS A 220 -18.87 -2.00 -8.22
N TYR A 221 -18.65 -1.39 -7.06
CA TYR A 221 -19.68 -0.67 -6.32
C TYR A 221 -20.30 0.46 -7.13
N THR A 222 -19.50 1.33 -7.74
CA THR A 222 -19.99 2.45 -8.55
C THR A 222 -20.86 1.96 -9.71
N ARG A 223 -20.49 0.84 -10.33
CA ARG A 223 -21.28 0.23 -11.41
C ARG A 223 -22.62 -0.32 -10.91
N GLU A 224 -22.61 -1.04 -9.79
CA GLU A 224 -23.79 -1.78 -9.31
C GLU A 224 -24.77 -0.92 -8.52
N VAL A 225 -24.28 0.13 -7.86
CA VAL A 225 -25.08 0.95 -6.94
C VAL A 225 -25.23 2.36 -7.51
N VAL A 226 -24.13 3.10 -7.62
CA VAL A 226 -24.17 4.54 -7.95
C VAL A 226 -24.76 4.80 -9.35
N ASN A 227 -24.30 4.06 -10.36
CA ASN A 227 -24.76 4.23 -11.73
C ASN A 227 -26.19 3.68 -11.92
N ALA A 228 -26.53 2.57 -11.24
CA ALA A 228 -27.86 1.99 -11.31
C ALA A 228 -28.93 2.92 -10.69
N GLU A 229 -28.62 3.54 -9.55
CA GLU A 229 -29.50 4.53 -8.91
C GLU A 229 -29.67 5.80 -9.75
N SER A 230 -28.61 6.22 -10.45
CA SER A 230 -28.64 7.39 -11.32
C SER A 230 -29.55 7.17 -12.53
N ASN A 231 -29.51 5.98 -13.13
CA ASN A 231 -30.40 5.62 -14.23
C ASN A 231 -31.87 5.55 -13.77
N ASN A 232 -32.14 4.94 -12.62
CA ASN A 232 -33.50 4.88 -12.07
C ASN A 232 -34.10 6.25 -11.74
N LYS A 233 -33.28 7.29 -11.50
CA LYS A 233 -33.75 8.67 -11.27
C LYS A 233 -34.03 9.45 -12.56
N MET A 234 -33.49 9.01 -13.70
CA MET A 234 -33.73 9.65 -15.00
C MET A 234 -34.97 9.08 -15.72
N ASP A 235 -35.41 7.89 -15.33
CA ASP A 235 -36.58 7.20 -15.89
C ASP A 235 -37.90 7.49 -15.15
N VAL A 236 -37.92 8.48 -14.23
CA VAL A 236 -39.10 8.93 -13.47
C VAL A 236 -39.44 10.38 -13.80
#